data_AF-A0A380DQH3-F1
#
_entry.id   AF-A0A380DQH3-F1
#
_cell.length_a   1.000
_cell.length_b   1.000
_cell.length_c   1.000
_cell.angle_alpha   90.00
_cell.angle_beta   90.00
_cell.angle_gamma   90.00
#
_symmetry.space_group_name_H-M   'P 1'
#
loop_
_entity.id
_entity.type
_entity.pdbx_description
1 polymer ?
#
loop_
_entity_poly.entity_id
_entity_poly.type
_entity_poly.pdbx_seq_one_letter_code
_entity_poly.pdbx_strand_id
1 'polypeptide(L)'
;MNARLLCTAFNQNKLVMLKELIESTEDRLIIFYQYNLEKEAIENIVDELSKPISYINGEIVDKKSYENCKNSVTLVQYQSGSFGHNLQKANKIIFFGLPNRVSYFEQSKKRTHRIGQERPCFYYYMLTLGTYEWKNYQTLVDGKDYNDELFKEAST
;
A
#
# COMPACT_ATOMS: atom_id res chain seq x y z
N MET A 1 6.61 -12.85 16.69
CA MET A 1 5.60 -12.14 15.88
C MET A 1 6.10 -10.72 15.64
N ASN A 2 6.17 -10.27 14.39
CA ASN A 2 6.68 -8.94 14.05
C ASN A 2 5.67 -7.87 14.50
N ALA A 3 6.05 -6.95 15.38
CA ALA A 3 5.18 -5.89 15.90
C ALA A 3 4.52 -5.04 14.80
N ARG A 4 5.14 -4.99 13.60
CA ARG A 4 4.57 -4.35 12.42
C ARG A 4 3.25 -4.98 11.96
N LEU A 5 3.18 -6.32 11.95
CA LEU A 5 1.98 -7.05 11.51
C LEU A 5 0.80 -6.88 12.48
N LEU A 6 1.07 -6.62 13.76
CA LEU A 6 0.04 -6.29 14.74
C LEU A 6 -0.66 -4.97 14.42
N CYS A 7 0.07 -4.02 13.82
CA CYS A 7 -0.47 -2.73 13.41
C CYS A 7 -1.18 -2.82 12.06
N THR A 8 -0.87 -3.83 11.24
CA THR A 8 -1.39 -3.99 9.88
C THR A 8 -2.35 -5.18 9.76
N ALA A 9 -1.87 -6.34 9.35
CA ALA A 9 -2.66 -7.53 9.02
C ALA A 9 -3.53 -8.05 10.17
N PHE A 10 -3.14 -7.81 11.42
CA PHE A 10 -3.88 -8.27 12.60
C PHE A 10 -4.69 -7.15 13.29
N ASN A 11 -4.69 -5.93 12.75
CA ASN A 11 -5.48 -4.83 13.29
C ASN A 11 -6.87 -4.80 12.65
N GLN A 12 -7.88 -5.30 13.36
CA GLN A 12 -9.25 -5.39 12.87
C GLN A 12 -9.83 -4.03 12.47
N ASN A 13 -9.58 -2.98 13.25
CA ASN A 13 -10.08 -1.63 12.91
C ASN A 13 -9.51 -1.12 11.59
N LYS A 14 -8.24 -1.44 11.32
CA LYS A 14 -7.58 -1.06 10.07
C LYS A 14 -8.13 -1.84 8.87
N LEU A 15 -8.44 -3.13 9.05
CA LEU A 15 -9.08 -3.96 8.04
C LEU A 15 -10.51 -3.49 7.73
N VAL A 16 -11.30 -3.15 8.75
CA VAL A 16 -12.64 -2.57 8.58
C VAL A 16 -12.56 -1.25 7.80
N MET A 17 -11.66 -0.35 8.18
CA MET A 17 -11.48 0.91 7.46
C MET A 17 -11.03 0.69 6.01
N LEU A 18 -10.20 -0.32 5.75
CA LEU A 18 -9.80 -0.67 4.39
C LEU A 18 -11.00 -1.12 3.57
N LYS A 19 -11.85 -1.99 4.14
CA LYS A 19 -13.08 -2.46 3.49
C LYS A 19 -14.00 -1.30 3.15
N GLU A 20 -14.28 -0.42 4.10
CA GLU A 20 -15.11 0.78 3.89
C GLU A 20 -14.56 1.67 2.77
N LEU A 21 -13.23 1.89 2.73
CA LEU A 21 -12.59 2.70 1.69
C LEU A 21 -12.65 2.05 0.30
N ILE A 22 -12.54 0.72 0.22
CA ILE A 22 -12.69 -0.02 -1.04
C ILE A 22 -14.15 0.02 -1.51
N GLU A 23 -15.10 -0.13 -0.59
CA GLU A 23 -16.53 -0.11 -0.88
C GLU A 23 -17.04 1.28 -1.31
N SER A 24 -16.49 2.36 -0.73
CA SER A 24 -16.94 3.73 -1.00
C SER A 24 -16.57 4.28 -2.38
N THR A 25 -15.95 3.48 -3.25
CA THR A 25 -15.41 3.94 -4.53
C THR A 25 -15.47 2.88 -5.63
N GLU A 26 -15.96 3.25 -6.81
CA GLU A 26 -15.90 2.41 -8.02
C GLU A 26 -14.70 2.73 -8.91
N ASP A 27 -13.82 3.63 -8.46
CA ASP A 27 -12.54 3.87 -9.11
C ASP A 27 -11.54 2.76 -8.85
N ARG A 28 -10.56 2.70 -9.75
CA ARG A 28 -9.41 1.82 -9.64
C ARG A 28 -8.54 2.18 -8.45
N LEU A 29 -8.20 1.17 -7.66
CA LEU A 29 -7.33 1.30 -6.50
C LEU A 29 -6.03 0.56 -6.70
N ILE A 30 -4.94 1.16 -6.20
CA ILE A 30 -3.66 0.48 -6.00
C ILE A 30 -3.43 0.41 -4.51
N ILE A 31 -3.15 -0.78 -3.98
CA ILE A 31 -2.84 -0.99 -2.58
C ILE A 31 -1.40 -1.48 -2.46
N PHE A 32 -0.55 -0.69 -1.83
CA PHE A 32 0.81 -1.11 -1.50
C PHE A 32 0.86 -1.84 -0.17
N TYR A 33 1.63 -2.93 -0.15
CA TYR A 33 1.87 -3.75 1.03
C TYR A 33 3.35 -4.15 1.13
N GLN A 34 3.76 -4.56 2.34
CA GLN A 34 5.13 -4.94 2.64
C GLN A 34 5.27 -6.46 2.89
N TYR A 35 4.26 -7.08 3.52
CA TYR A 35 4.31 -8.48 3.95
C TYR A 35 3.22 -9.34 3.30
N ASN A 36 3.51 -10.63 3.07
CA ASN A 36 2.53 -11.56 2.46
C ASN A 36 1.26 -11.72 3.31
N LEU A 37 1.36 -11.68 4.64
CA LEU A 37 0.19 -11.72 5.53
C LEU A 37 -0.71 -10.48 5.36
N GLU A 38 -0.15 -9.32 4.99
CA GLU A 38 -0.98 -8.15 4.65
C GLU A 38 -1.70 -8.38 3.33
N LYS A 39 -1.00 -8.93 2.34
CA LYS A 39 -1.60 -9.30 1.04
C LYS A 39 -2.80 -10.23 1.24
N GLU A 40 -2.63 -11.32 2.00
CA GLU A 40 -3.70 -12.28 2.29
C GLU A 40 -4.90 -11.62 2.99
N ALA A 41 -4.65 -10.75 3.96
CA ALA A 41 -5.72 -10.01 4.64
C ALA A 41 -6.49 -9.08 3.69
N ILE A 42 -5.78 -8.41 2.79
CA ILE A 42 -6.39 -7.53 1.77
C ILE A 42 -7.16 -8.36 0.73
N GLU A 43 -6.60 -9.48 0.26
CA GLU A 43 -7.23 -10.40 -0.70
C GLU A 43 -8.60 -10.85 -0.17
N ASN A 44 -8.67 -11.30 1.08
CA ASN A 44 -9.93 -11.72 1.71
C ASN A 44 -11.01 -10.62 1.67
N ILE A 45 -10.63 -9.36 1.90
CA ILE A 45 -11.56 -8.23 1.87
C ILE A 45 -12.02 -7.95 0.43
N VAL A 46 -11.10 -7.97 -0.53
CA VAL A 46 -11.41 -7.70 -1.94
C VAL A 46 -12.32 -8.78 -2.52
N ASP A 47 -12.08 -10.05 -2.15
CA ASP A 47 -12.90 -11.19 -2.54
C ASP A 47 -14.30 -11.11 -1.93
N GLU A 48 -14.42 -10.72 -0.66
CA GLU A 48 -15.72 -10.48 -0.01
C GLU A 48 -16.53 -9.40 -0.76
N LEU A 49 -15.86 -8.35 -1.23
CA LEU A 49 -16.48 -7.26 -2.00
C LEU A 49 -16.64 -7.61 -3.49
N SER A 50 -16.25 -8.81 -3.92
CA SER A 50 -16.33 -9.28 -5.32
C SER A 50 -15.67 -8.31 -6.33
N LYS A 51 -14.58 -7.62 -5.94
CA LYS A 51 -13.90 -6.67 -6.82
C LYS A 51 -12.81 -7.36 -7.67
N PRO A 52 -12.65 -6.99 -8.95
CA PRO A 52 -11.61 -7.56 -9.81
C PRO A 52 -10.21 -7.29 -9.26
N ILE A 53 -9.42 -8.33 -9.00
CA ILE A 53 -8.09 -8.20 -8.41
C ILE A 53 -6.97 -8.39 -9.44
N SER A 54 -5.83 -7.74 -9.21
CA SER A 54 -4.58 -7.86 -9.98
C SER A 54 -3.38 -7.78 -9.04
N TYR A 55 -2.25 -8.32 -9.46
CA TYR A 55 -1.09 -8.52 -8.60
C TYR A 55 0.20 -8.05 -9.26
N ILE A 56 1.03 -7.37 -8.49
CA ILE A 56 2.40 -7.02 -8.88
C ILE A 56 3.30 -7.30 -7.69
N ASN A 57 3.88 -8.50 -7.66
CA ASN A 57 4.81 -8.93 -6.62
C ASN A 57 5.98 -9.73 -7.23
N GLY A 58 6.85 -10.29 -6.38
CA GLY A 58 8.07 -10.97 -6.84
C GLY A 58 7.80 -12.30 -7.56
N GLU A 59 6.61 -12.85 -7.38
CA GLU A 59 6.21 -14.17 -7.86
C GLU A 59 5.30 -14.07 -9.09
N ILE A 60 4.37 -13.11 -9.07
CA ILE A 60 3.28 -12.95 -10.02
C ILE A 60 3.18 -11.48 -10.44
N VAL A 61 3.13 -11.28 -11.76
CA VAL A 61 2.75 -10.00 -12.38
C VAL A 61 1.52 -10.26 -13.24
N ASP A 62 0.33 -10.03 -12.67
CA ASP A 62 -0.95 -10.05 -13.37
C ASP A 62 -1.58 -8.66 -13.34
N LYS A 63 -1.81 -8.11 -14.52
CA LYS A 63 -2.46 -6.81 -14.71
C LYS A 63 -3.76 -6.93 -15.48
N LYS A 64 -4.35 -8.12 -15.65
CA LYS A 64 -5.52 -8.30 -16.50
C LYS A 64 -6.72 -7.49 -16.01
N SER A 65 -7.07 -7.60 -14.73
CA SER A 65 -8.17 -6.81 -14.14
C SER A 65 -7.82 -5.33 -14.09
N TYR A 66 -6.56 -5.01 -13.77
CA TYR A 66 -6.06 -3.66 -13.93
C TYR A 66 -6.30 -3.18 -15.37
N GLU A 67 -5.86 -3.80 -16.45
CA GLU A 67 -6.04 -3.20 -17.78
C GLU A 67 -7.51 -3.04 -18.22
N ASN A 68 -8.41 -3.93 -17.77
CA ASN A 68 -9.75 -4.10 -18.33
C ASN A 68 -10.92 -3.64 -17.43
N CYS A 69 -10.74 -3.51 -16.11
CA CYS A 69 -11.83 -3.19 -15.17
C CYS A 69 -11.64 -1.82 -14.52
N LYS A 70 -12.67 -0.98 -14.53
CA LYS A 70 -12.59 0.39 -13.98
C LYS A 70 -12.53 0.41 -12.44
N ASN A 71 -13.14 -0.58 -11.78
CA ASN A 71 -13.21 -0.73 -10.33
C ASN A 71 -12.24 -1.79 -9.77
N SER A 72 -11.17 -2.12 -10.50
CA SER A 72 -10.21 -3.13 -10.06
C SER A 72 -9.38 -2.67 -8.86
N VAL A 73 -9.00 -3.62 -8.01
CA VAL A 73 -8.00 -3.45 -6.96
C VAL A 73 -6.69 -4.11 -7.42
N THR A 74 -5.57 -3.39 -7.35
CA THR A 74 -4.25 -3.94 -7.69
C THR A 74 -3.35 -3.93 -6.47
N LEU A 75 -2.92 -5.11 -6.04
CA LEU A 75 -2.00 -5.28 -4.92
C LEU A 75 -0.56 -5.22 -5.40
N VAL A 76 0.22 -4.30 -4.84
CA VAL A 76 1.61 -4.07 -5.24
C VAL A 76 2.55 -4.23 -4.06
N GLN A 77 3.47 -5.17 -4.15
CA GLN A 77 4.53 -5.33 -3.16
C GLN A 77 5.63 -4.30 -3.40
N TYR A 78 6.15 -3.62 -2.37
CA TYR A 78 7.16 -2.57 -2.55
C TYR A 78 8.42 -3.00 -3.32
N GLN A 79 8.96 -4.19 -3.00
CA GLN A 79 10.17 -4.73 -3.63
C GLN A 79 9.99 -4.87 -5.14
N SER A 80 8.81 -5.32 -5.58
CA SER A 80 8.47 -5.54 -6.99
C SER A 80 7.86 -4.32 -7.66
N GLY A 81 7.36 -3.38 -6.84
CA GLY A 81 6.91 -2.07 -7.27
C GLY A 81 8.03 -1.24 -7.91
N SER A 82 9.30 -1.64 -7.83
CA SER A 82 10.44 -0.94 -8.41
C SER A 82 10.61 -1.16 -9.93
N PHE A 83 10.01 -2.20 -10.53
CA PHE A 83 10.23 -2.64 -11.93
C PHE A 83 9.55 -1.79 -13.04
N GLY A 84 9.46 -0.47 -12.90
CA GLY A 84 9.01 0.41 -14.02
C GLY A 84 7.56 0.25 -14.53
N HIS A 85 6.68 -0.50 -13.87
CA HIS A 85 5.28 -0.67 -14.28
C HIS A 85 4.51 0.65 -14.38
N ASN A 86 3.83 0.86 -15.52
CA ASN A 86 2.94 2.00 -15.74
C ASN A 86 1.59 1.75 -15.05
N LEU A 87 1.27 2.55 -14.03
CA LEU A 87 0.03 2.45 -13.27
C LEU A 87 -0.86 3.71 -13.36
N GLN A 88 -0.72 4.50 -14.43
CA GLN A 88 -1.41 5.79 -14.60
C GLN A 88 -2.94 5.71 -14.78
N LYS A 89 -3.52 4.54 -15.09
CA LYS A 89 -4.99 4.38 -15.17
C LYS A 89 -5.66 4.50 -13.80
N ALA A 90 -4.90 4.32 -12.71
CA ALA A 90 -5.35 4.64 -11.36
C ALA A 90 -4.81 6.01 -10.92
N ASN A 91 -5.58 6.73 -10.11
CA ASN A 91 -5.16 7.96 -9.45
C ASN A 91 -5.32 7.89 -7.92
N LYS A 92 -5.76 6.74 -7.38
CA LYS A 92 -5.92 6.51 -5.95
C LYS A 92 -4.97 5.41 -5.49
N ILE A 93 -4.12 5.73 -4.54
CA ILE A 93 -3.19 4.79 -3.90
C ILE A 93 -3.52 4.70 -2.41
N ILE A 94 -3.58 3.47 -1.91
CA ILE A 94 -3.67 3.15 -0.49
C ILE A 94 -2.32 2.56 -0.07
N PHE A 95 -1.72 3.14 0.96
CA PHE A 95 -0.54 2.62 1.64
C PHE A 95 -1.01 1.86 2.87
N PHE A 96 -1.24 0.55 2.73
CA PHE A 96 -1.74 -0.28 3.82
C PHE A 96 -0.66 -0.54 4.86
N GLY A 97 0.54 -0.91 4.39
CA GLY A 97 1.77 -0.87 5.17
C GLY A 97 2.75 0.09 4.50
N LEU A 98 3.61 0.75 5.28
CA LEU A 98 4.69 1.60 4.75
C LEU A 98 5.99 0.81 4.60
N PRO A 99 6.84 1.13 3.61
CA PRO A 99 8.17 0.55 3.54
C PRO A 99 9.04 1.19 4.62
N ASN A 100 10.25 0.67 4.85
CA ASN A 100 11.23 1.35 5.70
C ASN A 100 12.26 2.15 4.88
N ARG A 101 12.18 2.04 3.55
CA ARG A 101 13.11 2.70 2.62
C ARG A 101 12.42 3.82 1.87
N VAL A 102 13.02 5.00 1.90
CA VAL A 102 12.58 6.22 1.20
C VAL A 102 12.52 5.95 -0.29
N SER A 103 13.51 5.24 -0.84
CA SER A 103 13.55 4.92 -2.27
C SER A 103 12.31 4.16 -2.74
N TYR A 104 11.81 3.19 -1.96
CA TYR A 104 10.56 2.48 -2.27
C TYR A 104 9.34 3.39 -2.09
N PHE A 105 9.33 4.21 -1.05
CA PHE A 105 8.25 5.16 -0.80
C PHE A 105 8.09 6.19 -1.93
N GLU A 106 9.18 6.82 -2.36
CA GLU A 106 9.16 7.78 -3.46
C GLU A 106 8.80 7.12 -4.79
N GLN A 107 9.36 5.93 -5.07
CA GLN A 107 9.05 5.19 -6.29
C GLN A 107 7.58 4.78 -6.36
N SER A 108 6.97 4.44 -5.23
CA SER A 108 5.55 4.07 -5.18
C SER A 108 4.64 5.24 -5.61
N LYS A 109 4.93 6.47 -5.15
CA LYS A 109 4.19 7.68 -5.53
C LYS A 109 4.33 8.02 -7.02
N LYS A 110 5.53 7.83 -7.58
CA LYS A 110 5.84 8.08 -9.01
C LYS A 110 5.07 7.15 -9.98
N ARG A 111 4.37 6.12 -9.50
CA ARG A 111 3.63 5.16 -10.36
C ARG A 111 2.35 5.74 -10.95
N THR A 112 1.66 6.59 -10.20
CA THR A 112 0.45 7.29 -10.65
C THR A 112 0.74 8.76 -10.97
N HIS A 113 1.64 9.40 -10.22
CA HIS A 113 2.08 10.77 -10.45
C HIS A 113 3.21 10.80 -11.47
N ARG A 114 2.83 10.77 -12.74
CA ARG A 114 3.71 10.83 -13.91
C ARG A 114 3.11 11.73 -14.98
N ILE A 115 3.96 12.31 -15.82
CA ILE A 115 3.58 13.16 -16.97
C ILE A 115 2.47 12.45 -17.77
N GLY A 116 1.34 13.12 -17.99
CA GLY A 116 0.15 12.58 -18.65
C GLY A 116 -0.98 12.14 -17.70
N GLN A 117 -0.80 12.22 -16.38
CA GLN A 117 -1.93 12.10 -15.45
C GLN A 117 -2.70 13.43 -15.39
N GLU A 118 -3.93 13.42 -15.88
CA GLU A 118 -4.81 14.60 -15.87
C GLU A 118 -5.69 14.68 -14.61
N ARG A 119 -5.85 13.55 -13.89
CA ARG A 119 -6.67 13.50 -12.67
C ARG A 119 -5.84 13.79 -11.42
N PRO A 120 -6.42 14.46 -10.40
CA PRO A 120 -5.78 14.57 -9.09
C PRO A 120 -5.41 13.19 -8.52
N CYS A 121 -4.18 13.05 -8.03
CA CYS A 121 -3.72 11.85 -7.35
C CYS A 121 -4.05 11.93 -5.85
N PHE A 122 -4.73 10.90 -5.33
CA PHE A 122 -5.05 10.75 -3.92
C PHE A 122 -4.18 9.66 -3.30
N TYR A 123 -3.59 9.96 -2.15
CA TYR A 123 -2.76 9.03 -1.38
C TYR A 123 -3.36 8.85 0.02
N TYR A 124 -3.80 7.65 0.31
CA TYR A 124 -4.36 7.28 1.62
C TYR A 124 -3.29 6.54 2.42
N TYR A 125 -2.86 7.14 3.54
CA TYR A 125 -1.91 6.53 4.46
C TYR A 125 -2.67 5.90 5.62
N MET A 126 -2.71 4.57 5.69
CA MET A 126 -3.41 3.89 6.76
C MET A 126 -2.46 3.70 7.96
N LEU A 127 -2.49 4.63 8.92
CA LEU A 127 -1.58 4.61 10.07
C LEU A 127 -2.35 4.27 11.35
N THR A 128 -1.83 3.32 12.14
CA THR A 128 -2.40 3.00 13.44
C THR A 128 -1.90 3.99 14.49
N LEU A 129 -2.83 4.69 15.15
CA LEU A 129 -2.53 5.64 16.22
C LEU A 129 -1.72 4.98 17.36
N GLY A 130 -0.76 5.74 17.91
CA GLY A 130 0.07 5.28 19.03
C GLY A 130 1.09 4.20 18.67
N THR A 131 1.30 3.91 17.38
CA THR A 131 2.25 2.89 16.91
C THR A 131 3.46 3.50 16.20
N TYR A 132 4.48 2.67 15.95
CA TYR A 132 5.68 3.08 15.22
C TYR A 132 5.38 3.57 13.78
N GLU A 133 4.22 3.23 13.20
CA GLU A 133 3.85 3.61 11.83
C GLU A 133 3.92 5.14 11.60
N TRP A 134 3.60 5.94 12.62
CA TRP A 134 3.70 7.40 12.57
C TRP A 134 5.16 7.88 12.50
N LYS A 135 6.05 7.29 13.31
CA LYS A 135 7.48 7.62 13.29
C LYS A 135 8.11 7.21 11.96
N ASN A 136 7.72 6.04 11.43
CA ASN A 136 8.16 5.58 10.12
C ASN A 136 7.66 6.52 9.01
N TYR A 137 6.39 6.90 9.03
CA TYR A 137 5.84 7.86 8.08
C TYR A 137 6.59 9.19 8.09
N GLN A 138 6.83 9.78 9.27
CA GLN A 138 7.59 11.03 9.38
C GLN A 138 9.01 10.87 8.81
N THR A 139 9.67 9.77 9.14
CA THR A 139 11.03 9.46 8.66
C THR A 139 11.09 9.38 7.13
N LEU A 140 10.11 8.70 6.51
CA LEU A 140 9.98 8.60 5.06
C LEU A 140 9.68 9.95 4.39
N VAL A 141 8.84 10.78 5.01
CA VAL A 141 8.50 12.13 4.51
C VAL A 141 9.71 13.06 4.60
N ASP A 142 10.50 12.93 5.66
CA ASP A 142 11.76 13.67 5.85
C ASP A 142 12.89 13.20 4.91
N GLY A 143 12.63 12.17 4.10
CA GLY A 143 13.62 11.61 3.17
C GLY A 143 14.74 10.82 3.85
N LYS A 144 14.48 10.30 5.05
CA LYS A 144 15.42 9.48 5.82
C LYS A 144 14.98 8.01 5.83
N ASP A 145 15.93 7.08 5.68
CA ASP A 145 15.62 5.65 5.81
C ASP A 145 15.40 5.29 7.28
N TYR A 146 14.39 4.47 7.54
CA TYR A 146 14.08 4.00 8.89
C TYR A 146 14.90 2.74 9.20
N ASN A 147 15.97 2.88 9.99
CA ASN A 147 16.82 1.76 10.41
C ASN A 147 16.32 1.13 11.72
N ASP A 148 16.40 -0.20 11.82
CA ASP A 148 15.92 -0.92 13.01
C ASP A 148 16.72 -0.61 14.30
N GLU A 149 17.89 0.03 14.22
CA GLU A 149 18.65 0.50 15.39
C GLU A 149 17.93 1.62 16.17
N LEU A 150 17.08 2.41 15.51
CA LEU A 150 16.23 3.45 16.13
C LEU A 150 15.16 2.88 17.08
N PHE A 151 14.96 1.55 17.12
CA PHE A 151 14.12 0.89 18.13
C PHE A 151 14.82 0.71 19.48
N LYS A 152 16.17 0.72 19.54
CA LYS A 152 16.91 0.50 20.78
C LYS A 152 16.89 1.73 21.70
N GLU A 153 16.91 2.94 21.13
CA GLU A 153 16.96 4.18 21.90
C GLU A 153 15.61 4.57 22.54
N ALA A 154 14.49 4.09 22.01
CA ALA A 154 13.16 4.40 22.56
C ALA A 154 12.74 3.51 23.75
N SER A 155 13.66 2.65 24.23
CA SER A 155 13.43 1.73 25.34
C SER A 155 14.29 2.05 26.58
N THR A 156 14.88 3.25 26.65
CA THR A 156 15.61 3.77 27.82
C THR A 156 14.89 4.98 28.36
#